data_AF-A0A935VGX0-F1
#
_entry.id   AF-A0A935VGX0-F1
#
_cell.length_a   1.000
_cell.length_b   1.000
_cell.length_c   1.000
_cell.angle_alpha   90.00
_cell.angle_beta   90.00
_cell.angle_gamma   90.00
#
_symmetry.space_group_name_H-M   'P 1'
#
loop_
_entity.id
_entity.type
_entity.pdbx_description
1 polymer ?
#
loop_
_entity_poly.entity_id
_entity_poly.type
_entity_poly.pdbx_seq_one_letter_code
_entity_poly.pdbx_strand_id
1 'polypeptide(L)'
;MECKSIKNVIRVFALVVCTSQLPLIAQNGEATFKQTCGACHTIGKGKVVGPDLMNVHKKRKEEWIIKFVKGSQAFIKSGDADAKAIFDEFNGMVMPDQPLKDEDIKAVIAYIGAQSDGAAVSEPVADASAKKNTVDRNSGSNFKGRAYFEGSMAFSKGGASCISCHNVNYDGVIAGGVLAKDLTDSHTRLGVEAGLNGMLSSLHFLL
;
A
#
# COMPACT_ATOMS: atom_id res chain seq x y z
N MET A 1 1.71 -65.91 -27.54
CA MET A 1 2.12 -64.50 -27.79
C MET A 1 2.67 -63.98 -26.48
N GLU A 2 3.98 -63.83 -26.46
CA GLU A 2 4.82 -63.70 -25.26
C GLU A 2 4.88 -62.26 -24.73
N CYS A 3 4.83 -62.15 -23.40
CA CYS A 3 5.05 -60.95 -22.61
C CYS A 3 6.54 -60.86 -22.25
N LYS A 4 7.32 -59.92 -22.83
CA LYS A 4 8.64 -59.57 -22.28
C LYS A 4 9.20 -58.24 -22.80
N SER A 5 9.73 -57.47 -21.85
CA SER A 5 10.79 -56.46 -22.04
C SER A 5 10.39 -54.99 -22.24
N ILE A 6 9.93 -54.35 -21.16
CA ILE A 6 10.12 -52.90 -20.92
C ILE A 6 10.74 -52.69 -19.51
N LYS A 7 11.62 -53.61 -19.11
CA LYS A 7 12.43 -53.50 -17.89
C LYS A 7 13.84 -53.10 -18.34
N ASN A 8 14.19 -51.80 -18.40
CA ASN A 8 15.59 -51.32 -18.23
C ASN A 8 15.90 -49.84 -18.51
N VAL A 9 14.94 -48.91 -18.65
CA VAL A 9 15.28 -47.47 -18.87
C VAL A 9 14.97 -46.58 -17.66
N ILE A 10 14.39 -47.13 -16.58
CA ILE A 10 14.05 -46.38 -15.36
C ILE A 10 15.07 -46.70 -14.26
N ARG A 11 16.35 -46.52 -14.57
CA ARG A 11 17.43 -46.41 -13.57
C ARG A 11 18.38 -45.36 -14.10
N VAL A 12 18.75 -44.41 -13.24
CA VAL A 12 19.61 -43.25 -13.51
C VAL A 12 18.88 -42.03 -14.09
N PHE A 13 18.00 -41.41 -13.30
CA PHE A 13 17.86 -39.94 -13.30
C PHE A 13 17.35 -39.45 -11.93
N ALA A 14 17.90 -40.02 -10.85
CA ALA A 14 17.82 -39.42 -9.52
C ALA A 14 18.90 -38.33 -9.43
N LEU A 15 18.77 -37.29 -10.26
CA LEU A 15 19.55 -36.08 -10.12
C LEU A 15 18.87 -35.28 -9.01
N VAL A 16 19.45 -35.40 -7.82
CA VAL A 16 19.17 -34.61 -6.63
C VAL A 16 19.38 -33.14 -7.00
N VAL A 17 18.34 -32.51 -7.51
CA VAL A 17 18.21 -31.05 -7.57
C VAL A 17 17.76 -30.63 -6.18
N CYS A 18 18.71 -30.62 -5.24
CA CYS A 18 18.57 -29.90 -3.98
C CYS A 18 18.77 -28.41 -4.29
N THR A 19 17.81 -27.82 -5.01
CA THR A 19 17.69 -26.36 -5.06
C THR A 19 17.38 -25.92 -3.65
N SER A 20 18.38 -25.34 -3.00
CA SER A 20 18.23 -24.60 -1.76
C SER A 20 17.22 -23.48 -2.00
N GLN A 21 15.95 -23.78 -1.81
CA GLN A 21 14.90 -22.78 -1.71
C GLN A 21 15.19 -22.05 -0.40
N LEU A 22 15.99 -20.99 -0.46
CA LEU A 22 15.88 -19.93 0.54
C LEU A 22 14.41 -19.50 0.49
N PRO A 23 13.63 -19.65 1.57
CA PRO A 23 12.34 -19.02 1.62
C PRO A 23 12.59 -17.51 1.63
N LEU A 24 12.49 -16.89 0.46
CA LEU A 24 12.25 -15.45 0.34
C LEU A 24 10.83 -15.24 0.88
N ILE A 25 10.68 -15.26 2.20
CA ILE A 25 9.55 -14.60 2.84
C ILE A 25 9.84 -13.13 2.63
N ALA A 26 9.51 -12.63 1.44
CA ALA A 26 9.44 -11.20 1.18
C ALA A 26 8.33 -10.67 2.09
N GLN A 27 8.71 -10.25 3.30
CA GLN A 27 7.79 -9.53 4.14
C GLN A 27 7.36 -8.29 3.37
N ASN A 28 6.05 -8.11 3.24
CA ASN A 28 5.48 -7.11 2.38
C ASN A 28 5.68 -5.71 3.00
N GLY A 29 6.85 -5.11 2.75
CA GLY A 29 7.23 -3.79 3.26
C GLY A 29 6.25 -2.69 2.84
N GLU A 30 5.62 -2.82 1.68
CA GLU A 30 4.56 -1.91 1.25
C GLU A 30 3.31 -2.01 2.15
N ALA A 31 2.86 -3.23 2.45
CA ALA A 31 1.71 -3.44 3.32
C ALA A 31 1.99 -2.92 4.73
N THR A 32 3.14 -3.26 5.30
CA THR A 32 3.56 -2.77 6.62
C THR A 32 3.66 -1.25 6.64
N PHE A 33 4.23 -0.63 5.60
CA PHE A 33 4.28 0.83 5.50
C PHE A 33 2.87 1.44 5.47
N LYS A 34 1.97 0.92 4.64
CA LYS A 34 0.60 1.44 4.50
C LYS A 34 -0.21 1.29 5.79
N GLN A 35 -0.07 0.17 6.49
CA GLN A 35 -0.83 -0.13 7.71
C GLN A 35 -0.31 0.62 8.93
N THR A 36 1.01 0.76 9.05
CA THR A 36 1.63 1.21 10.29
C THR A 36 2.21 2.63 10.19
N CYS A 37 2.76 2.99 9.03
CA CYS A 37 3.52 4.24 8.86
C CYS A 37 2.73 5.32 8.10
N GLY A 38 1.90 4.91 7.14
CA GLY A 38 1.26 5.78 6.14
C GLY A 38 0.23 6.77 6.70
N ALA A 39 -0.24 6.55 7.93
CA ALA A 39 -1.10 7.52 8.62
C ALA A 39 -0.34 8.80 9.01
N CYS A 40 0.95 8.68 9.29
CA CYS A 40 1.77 9.76 9.82
C CYS A 40 2.93 10.17 8.91
N HIS A 41 3.33 9.33 7.96
CA HIS A 41 4.47 9.58 7.09
C HIS A 41 4.08 9.47 5.62
N THR A 42 4.75 10.27 4.78
CA THR A 42 4.67 10.12 3.33
C THR A 42 6.04 9.85 2.72
N ILE A 43 6.04 9.47 1.45
CA ILE A 43 7.25 9.28 0.64
C ILE A 43 7.14 10.23 -0.55
N GLY A 44 7.90 11.33 -0.51
CA GLY A 44 7.97 12.31 -1.59
C GLY A 44 6.77 13.24 -1.70
N LYS A 45 5.87 13.26 -0.71
CA LYS A 45 4.67 14.12 -0.70
C LYS A 45 4.74 15.21 0.37
N GLY A 46 5.83 15.25 1.14
CA GLY A 46 6.11 16.26 2.14
C GLY A 46 5.72 15.85 3.56
N LYS A 47 5.92 16.78 4.48
CA LYS A 47 5.62 16.59 5.91
C LYS A 47 4.11 16.57 6.12
N VAL A 48 3.66 15.71 7.04
CA VAL A 48 2.25 15.60 7.46
C VAL A 48 2.20 15.65 8.99
N VAL A 49 2.04 14.51 9.66
CA VAL A 49 2.21 14.37 11.11
C VAL A 49 3.69 14.21 11.45
N GLY A 50 4.40 13.36 10.70
CA GLY A 50 5.84 13.13 10.80
C GLY A 50 6.60 13.57 9.55
N PRO A 51 7.94 13.41 9.54
CA PRO A 51 8.78 13.75 8.40
C PRO A 51 8.48 12.88 7.18
N ASP A 52 8.75 13.45 6.00
CA ASP A 52 8.77 12.71 4.75
C ASP A 52 9.97 11.74 4.73
N LEU A 53 9.71 10.48 4.40
CA LEU A 53 10.70 9.41 4.43
C LEU A 53 11.45 9.21 3.11
N MET A 54 11.22 10.06 2.11
CA MET A 54 11.97 10.08 0.86
C MET A 54 13.47 10.13 1.14
N ASN A 55 14.18 9.15 0.57
CA ASN A 55 15.61 8.94 0.73
C ASN A 55 16.09 8.71 2.18
N VAL A 56 15.23 8.29 3.11
CA VAL A 56 15.64 8.07 4.52
C VAL A 56 16.78 7.06 4.66
N HIS A 57 16.79 6.02 3.83
CA HIS A 57 17.82 4.98 3.77
C HIS A 57 19.20 5.51 3.32
N LYS A 58 19.26 6.67 2.65
CA LYS A 58 20.52 7.36 2.30
C LYS A 58 20.97 8.33 3.40
N LYS A 59 20.02 8.86 4.18
CA LYS A 59 20.27 9.84 5.23
C LYS A 59 20.72 9.20 6.54
N ARG A 60 20.25 7.98 6.83
CA ARG A 60 20.48 7.30 8.11
C ARG A 60 20.82 5.83 7.87
N LYS A 61 21.68 5.29 8.73
CA LYS A 61 22.01 3.87 8.75
C LYS A 61 20.78 3.04 9.14
N GLU A 62 20.67 1.84 8.60
CA GLU A 62 19.56 0.92 8.87
C GLU A 62 19.39 0.69 10.38
N GLU A 63 20.48 0.45 11.11
CA GLU A 63 20.46 0.18 12.54
C GLU A 63 19.96 1.38 13.36
N TRP A 64 20.23 2.60 12.88
CA TRP A 64 19.72 3.83 13.49
C TRP A 64 18.19 3.90 13.33
N ILE A 65 17.68 3.61 12.13
CA ILE A 65 16.24 3.63 11.83
C ILE A 65 15.51 2.59 12.67
N ILE A 66 16.04 1.37 12.75
CA ILE A 66 15.44 0.29 13.56
C ILE A 66 15.34 0.71 15.04
N LYS A 67 16.40 1.28 15.61
CA LYS A 67 16.39 1.76 17.01
C LYS A 67 15.36 2.86 17.22
N PHE A 68 15.28 3.82 16.30
CA PHE A 68 14.33 4.92 16.41
C PHE A 68 12.87 4.45 16.28
N VAL A 69 12.60 3.51 15.36
CA VAL A 69 11.24 2.96 15.14
C VAL A 69 10.77 2.13 16.33
N LYS A 70 11.67 1.38 16.98
CA LYS A 70 11.32 0.51 18.13
C LYS A 70 11.28 1.23 19.48
N GLY A 71 11.87 2.43 19.57
CA GLY A 71 12.11 3.08 20.86
C GLY A 71 12.48 4.54 20.72
N SER A 72 11.66 5.35 20.05
CA SER A 72 12.00 6.74 19.69
C SER A 72 12.35 7.57 20.92
N GLN A 73 11.50 7.51 21.95
CA GLN A 73 11.69 8.30 23.17
C GLN A 73 12.91 7.84 23.98
N ALA A 74 13.16 6.53 24.07
CA ALA A 74 14.34 6.01 24.74
C ALA A 74 15.62 6.42 24.00
N PHE A 75 15.58 6.41 22.67
CA PHE A 75 16.73 6.75 21.85
C PHE A 75 17.04 8.26 21.89
N ILE A 76 16.02 9.12 21.85
CA ILE A 76 16.16 10.57 22.12
C ILE A 76 16.79 10.80 23.50
N LYS A 77 16.30 10.10 24.54
CA LYS A 77 16.82 10.22 25.91
C LYS A 77 18.25 9.70 26.08
N SER A 78 18.70 8.76 25.23
CA SER A 78 20.10 8.32 25.24
C SER A 78 21.09 9.39 24.73
N GLY A 79 20.59 10.51 24.21
CA GLY A 79 21.41 11.65 23.78
C GLY A 79 21.82 11.62 22.31
N ASP A 80 21.13 10.85 21.46
CA ASP A 80 21.37 10.90 20.01
C ASP A 80 20.97 12.29 19.47
N ALA A 81 21.97 13.04 19.00
CA ALA A 81 21.79 14.43 18.58
C ALA A 81 20.82 14.56 17.40
N ASP A 82 20.85 13.59 16.50
CA ASP A 82 20.04 13.51 15.30
C ASP A 82 18.56 13.21 15.62
N ALA A 83 18.31 12.28 16.54
CA ALA A 83 16.99 11.97 17.06
C ALA A 83 16.39 13.16 17.80
N LYS A 84 17.20 13.84 18.63
CA LYS A 84 16.79 15.04 19.35
C LYS A 84 16.46 16.20 18.41
N ALA A 85 17.28 16.45 17.39
CA ALA A 85 17.03 17.50 16.41
C ALA A 85 15.70 17.28 15.68
N ILE A 86 15.40 16.04 15.28
CA ILE A 86 14.11 15.71 14.66
C ILE A 86 12.97 15.92 15.65
N PHE A 87 13.11 15.49 16.90
CA PHE A 87 12.07 15.69 17.92
C PHE A 87 11.75 17.17 18.14
N ASP A 88 12.77 18.03 18.21
CA ASP A 88 12.61 19.47 18.37
C ASP A 88 12.01 20.11 17.09
N GLU A 89 12.43 19.70 15.90
CA GLU A 89 11.90 20.17 14.61
C GLU A 89 10.38 19.90 14.48
N PHE A 90 9.91 18.80 15.09
CA PHE A 90 8.49 18.42 15.10
C PHE A 90 7.79 18.85 16.41
N ASN A 91 8.26 19.92 17.06
CA ASN A 91 7.65 20.52 18.25
C ASN A 91 7.40 19.53 19.41
N GLY A 92 8.28 18.54 19.58
CA GLY A 92 8.15 17.53 20.61
C GLY A 92 7.06 16.49 20.34
N MET A 93 6.59 16.35 19.10
CA MET A 93 5.69 15.28 18.70
C MET A 93 6.36 13.92 18.90
N VAL A 94 5.70 13.07 19.68
CA VAL A 94 6.21 11.73 20.01
C VAL A 94 5.86 10.77 18.87
N MET A 95 6.88 10.16 18.25
CA MET A 95 6.68 8.97 17.43
C MET A 95 6.44 7.78 18.36
N PRO A 96 5.28 7.10 18.29
CA PRO A 96 5.01 5.92 19.10
C PRO A 96 5.96 4.77 18.74
N ASP A 97 6.32 3.97 19.73
CA ASP A 97 7.14 2.78 19.53
C ASP A 97 6.35 1.75 18.71
N GLN A 98 6.96 1.24 17.64
CA GLN A 98 6.30 0.29 16.74
C GLN A 98 6.63 -1.14 17.16
N PRO A 99 5.63 -1.99 17.46
CA PRO A 99 5.83 -3.38 17.87
C PRO A 99 6.11 -4.29 16.65
N LEU A 100 7.08 -3.90 15.82
CA LEU A 100 7.50 -4.62 14.62
C LEU A 100 8.80 -5.39 14.87
N LYS A 101 8.98 -6.50 14.14
CA LYS A 101 10.26 -7.20 14.12
C LYS A 101 11.25 -6.44 13.26
N ASP A 102 12.54 -6.71 13.46
CA ASP A 102 13.60 -6.03 12.72
C ASP A 102 13.48 -6.33 11.22
N GLU A 103 13.07 -7.54 10.85
CA GLU A 103 12.84 -7.96 9.47
C GLU A 103 11.72 -7.16 8.80
N ASP A 104 10.62 -6.89 9.53
CA ASP A 104 9.51 -6.09 9.02
C ASP A 104 9.94 -4.64 8.78
N ILE A 105 10.75 -4.09 9.69
CA ILE A 105 11.28 -2.72 9.56
C ILE A 105 12.25 -2.64 8.37
N LYS A 106 13.11 -3.63 8.18
CA LYS A 106 14.01 -3.70 7.02
C LYS A 106 13.25 -3.77 5.70
N ALA A 107 12.18 -4.57 5.65
CA ALA A 107 11.30 -4.62 4.48
C ALA A 107 10.67 -3.26 4.17
N VAL A 108 10.25 -2.51 5.19
CA VAL A 108 9.75 -1.13 5.04
C VAL A 108 10.84 -0.18 4.53
N ILE A 109 12.07 -0.26 5.08
CA ILE A 109 13.20 0.56 4.61
C ILE A 109 13.49 0.28 3.14
N ALA A 110 13.50 -1.00 2.73
CA ALA A 110 13.68 -1.41 1.33
C ALA A 110 12.57 -0.86 0.42
N TYR A 111 11.31 -0.94 0.86
CA TYR A 111 10.17 -0.35 0.13
C TYR A 111 10.32 1.17 -0.03
N ILE A 112 10.69 1.88 1.04
CA ILE A 112 10.94 3.33 0.97
C ILE A 112 12.09 3.63 0.02
N GLY A 113 13.14 2.81 0.02
CA GLY A 113 14.28 2.94 -0.90
C GLY A 113 13.87 2.81 -2.36
N ALA A 114 13.15 1.75 -2.70
CA ALA A 114 12.56 1.54 -4.01
C ALA A 114 11.75 2.75 -4.49
N GLN A 115 10.84 3.24 -3.65
CA GLN A 115 10.02 4.41 -3.97
C GLN A 115 10.83 5.70 -4.08
N SER A 116 12.00 5.77 -3.44
CA SER A 116 12.86 6.96 -3.46
C SER A 116 13.78 7.05 -4.67
N ASP A 117 14.19 5.89 -5.18
CA ASP A 117 15.13 5.80 -6.31
C ASP A 117 14.41 5.82 -7.67
N GLY A 118 13.09 5.99 -7.68
CA GLY A 118 12.26 5.79 -8.88
C GLY A 118 12.26 4.33 -9.35
N ALA A 119 12.91 3.44 -8.61
CA ALA A 119 12.86 2.01 -8.80
C ALA A 119 11.54 1.51 -8.23
N ALA A 120 10.47 1.65 -9.01
CA ALA A 120 9.39 0.70 -8.93
C ALA A 120 10.04 -0.69 -9.03
N VAL A 121 10.16 -1.41 -7.90
CA VAL A 121 10.39 -2.84 -7.92
C VAL A 121 9.07 -3.45 -8.38
N SER A 122 8.82 -3.34 -9.68
CA SER A 122 7.97 -4.25 -10.40
C SER A 122 8.79 -5.52 -10.61
N GLU A 123 8.47 -6.57 -9.87
CA GLU A 123 8.59 -7.90 -10.48
C GLU A 123 7.45 -8.08 -11.50
N PRO A 124 7.67 -8.88 -12.55
CA PRO A 124 7.05 -8.67 -13.85
C PRO A 124 5.63 -9.21 -13.87
N VAL A 125 4.69 -8.37 -14.29
CA VAL A 125 3.56 -8.84 -15.09
C VAL A 125 3.68 -8.22 -16.46
N ALA A 126 3.98 -9.09 -17.42
CA ALA A 126 4.09 -8.76 -18.82
C ALA A 126 2.75 -8.22 -19.35
N ASP A 127 2.89 -7.15 -20.14
CA ASP A 127 2.02 -6.65 -21.22
C ASP A 127 0.58 -6.20 -20.82
N ALA A 128 0.11 -4.98 -21.09
CA ALA A 128 0.32 -4.23 -22.31
C ALA A 128 0.26 -2.70 -22.17
N SER A 129 0.98 -2.07 -23.09
CA SER A 129 1.16 -0.63 -23.28
C SER A 129 -0.13 0.19 -23.36
N ALA A 130 -0.04 1.36 -22.71
CA ALA A 130 -0.52 2.67 -23.14
C ALA A 130 -1.86 2.74 -23.91
N LYS A 131 -2.89 3.21 -23.20
CA LYS A 131 -3.78 4.23 -23.77
C LYS A 131 -4.16 5.28 -22.73
N LYS A 132 -3.81 6.52 -23.04
CA LYS A 132 -4.44 7.73 -22.51
C LYS A 132 -5.95 7.57 -22.68
N ASN A 133 -6.67 7.21 -21.62
CA ASN A 133 -8.12 7.10 -21.69
C ASN A 133 -8.76 8.47 -21.45
N THR A 134 -9.07 9.13 -22.55
CA THR A 134 -10.31 9.92 -22.66
C THR A 134 -11.46 8.95 -22.40
N VAL A 135 -11.97 8.90 -21.17
CA VAL A 135 -13.16 8.10 -20.86
C VAL A 135 -14.36 8.80 -21.49
N ASP A 136 -14.96 8.13 -22.47
CA ASP A 136 -16.28 8.42 -23.00
C ASP A 136 -17.30 8.31 -21.86
N ARG A 137 -17.98 9.43 -21.61
CA ARG A 137 -18.75 9.73 -20.39
C ARG A 137 -20.17 9.17 -20.40
N ASN A 138 -20.55 8.37 -21.40
CA ASN A 138 -21.94 7.96 -21.54
C ASN A 138 -22.13 6.53 -22.09
N SER A 139 -21.45 5.54 -21.49
CA SER A 139 -21.74 4.13 -21.77
C SER A 139 -22.04 3.35 -20.49
N GLY A 140 -23.08 2.52 -20.58
CA GLY A 140 -24.02 2.15 -19.50
C GLY A 140 -23.51 1.26 -18.36
N SER A 141 -22.21 1.05 -18.22
CA SER A 141 -21.62 0.41 -17.03
C SER A 141 -21.45 1.38 -15.84
N ASN A 142 -21.45 2.69 -16.10
CA ASN A 142 -21.28 3.72 -15.08
C ASN A 142 -22.60 4.14 -14.39
N PHE A 143 -23.76 3.73 -14.91
CA PHE A 143 -25.07 4.18 -14.42
C PHE A 143 -25.40 3.62 -13.03
N LYS A 144 -25.18 2.32 -12.79
CA LYS A 144 -25.48 1.70 -11.49
C LYS A 144 -24.56 2.22 -10.39
N GLY A 145 -23.27 2.36 -10.66
CA GLY A 145 -22.30 2.92 -9.71
C GLY A 145 -22.70 4.34 -9.29
N ARG A 146 -23.08 5.18 -10.25
CA ARG A 146 -23.64 6.51 -9.99
C ARG A 146 -24.92 6.43 -9.15
N ALA A 147 -25.85 5.54 -9.48
CA ALA A 147 -27.13 5.46 -8.79
C ALA A 147 -26.98 5.08 -7.30
N TYR A 148 -26.07 4.16 -6.97
CA TYR A 148 -25.70 3.85 -5.59
C TYR A 148 -24.97 5.00 -4.88
N PHE A 149 -24.11 5.71 -5.62
CA PHE A 149 -23.36 6.83 -5.09
C PHE A 149 -24.28 8.00 -4.70
N GLU A 150 -25.20 8.36 -5.59
CA GLU A 150 -26.14 9.49 -5.45
C GLU A 150 -27.38 9.14 -4.61
N GLY A 151 -27.61 7.85 -4.33
CA GLY A 151 -28.73 7.39 -3.53
C GLY A 151 -30.05 7.24 -4.28
N SER A 152 -30.04 7.29 -5.61
CA SER A 152 -31.21 6.92 -6.43
C SER A 152 -31.44 5.41 -6.48
N MET A 153 -30.45 4.61 -6.07
CA MET A 153 -30.57 3.17 -5.83
C MET A 153 -30.13 2.82 -4.41
N ALA A 154 -30.98 2.06 -3.71
CA ALA A 154 -30.69 1.59 -2.36
C ALA A 154 -29.81 0.33 -2.37
N PHE A 155 -28.95 0.19 -1.36
CA PHE A 155 -28.18 -1.03 -1.14
C PHE A 155 -29.05 -2.15 -0.60
N SER A 156 -28.81 -3.39 -1.06
CA SER A 156 -29.61 -4.57 -0.71
C SER A 156 -29.61 -4.89 0.79
N LYS A 157 -28.52 -4.59 1.51
CA LYS A 157 -28.40 -4.78 2.97
C LYS A 157 -28.69 -3.51 3.78
N GLY A 158 -29.24 -2.48 3.14
CA GLY A 158 -29.34 -1.16 3.74
C GLY A 158 -27.97 -0.48 3.86
N GLY A 159 -27.97 0.84 3.93
CA GLY A 159 -26.77 1.66 3.96
C GLY A 159 -27.07 3.05 3.39
N ALA A 160 -26.43 4.08 3.96
CA ALA A 160 -26.53 5.42 3.41
C ALA A 160 -25.79 5.51 2.06
N SER A 161 -26.33 6.31 1.13
CA SER A 161 -25.64 6.60 -0.11
C SER A 161 -24.32 7.33 0.14
N CYS A 162 -23.34 7.14 -0.74
CA CYS A 162 -22.01 7.71 -0.55
C CYS A 162 -22.04 9.25 -0.52
N ILE A 163 -22.88 9.86 -1.37
CA ILE A 163 -23.05 11.32 -1.47
C ILE A 163 -23.61 11.93 -0.18
N SER A 164 -24.29 11.16 0.67
CA SER A 164 -24.85 11.68 1.93
C SER A 164 -23.76 12.15 2.90
N CYS A 165 -22.56 11.56 2.81
CA CYS A 165 -21.42 11.92 3.66
C CYS A 165 -20.27 12.53 2.88
N HIS A 166 -20.10 12.19 1.60
CA HIS A 166 -18.99 12.61 0.78
C HIS A 166 -19.42 13.59 -0.32
N ASN A 167 -18.57 14.56 -0.62
CA ASN A 167 -18.74 15.43 -1.79
C ASN A 167 -17.95 14.90 -2.99
N VAL A 168 -18.45 15.19 -4.20
CA VAL A 168 -17.74 15.01 -5.47
C VAL A 168 -18.03 16.23 -6.35
N ASN A 169 -16.98 16.83 -6.89
CA ASN A 169 -17.07 17.92 -7.83
C ASN A 169 -17.08 17.37 -9.26
N TYR A 170 -18.27 17.24 -9.82
CA TYR A 170 -18.48 16.76 -11.19
C TYR A 170 -19.71 17.42 -11.81
N ASP A 171 -19.63 17.76 -13.09
CA ASP A 171 -20.73 18.39 -13.82
C ASP A 171 -21.97 17.49 -13.88
N GLY A 172 -23.06 17.93 -13.26
CA GLY A 172 -24.33 17.20 -13.26
C GLY A 172 -24.53 16.21 -12.10
N VAL A 173 -23.77 16.35 -11.01
CA VAL A 173 -24.05 15.71 -9.71
C VAL A 173 -24.36 16.80 -8.69
N ILE A 174 -25.36 16.56 -7.82
CA ILE A 174 -25.71 17.49 -6.75
C ILE A 174 -24.58 17.47 -5.72
N ALA A 175 -24.12 18.65 -5.28
CA ALA A 175 -23.09 18.76 -4.24
C ALA A 175 -23.48 17.94 -3.00
N GLY A 176 -22.55 17.10 -2.54
CA GLY A 176 -22.79 16.10 -1.52
C GLY A 176 -22.54 16.58 -0.10
N GLY A 177 -22.55 15.63 0.84
CA GLY A 177 -22.24 15.86 2.24
C GLY A 177 -20.78 16.24 2.45
N VAL A 178 -20.54 17.11 3.42
CA VAL A 178 -19.19 17.55 3.82
C VAL A 178 -18.72 16.88 5.12
N LEU A 179 -19.42 15.82 5.54
CA LEU A 179 -19.14 15.09 6.78
C LEU A 179 -17.92 14.17 6.65
N ALA A 180 -17.59 13.74 5.42
CA ALA A 180 -16.47 12.86 5.12
C ALA A 180 -15.62 13.41 3.96
N LYS A 181 -14.48 12.76 3.69
CA LYS A 181 -13.46 13.26 2.76
C LYS A 181 -13.99 13.36 1.32
N ASP A 182 -13.79 14.49 0.66
CA ASP A 182 -14.15 14.68 -0.75
C ASP A 182 -13.55 13.59 -1.67
N LEU A 183 -14.37 13.02 -2.55
CA LEU A 183 -14.05 11.87 -3.40
C LEU A 183 -13.80 12.24 -4.87
N THR A 184 -13.79 13.53 -5.23
CA THR A 184 -13.60 14.02 -6.62
C THR A 184 -12.44 13.34 -7.32
N ASP A 185 -11.28 13.33 -6.65
CA ASP A 185 -10.04 12.77 -7.17
C ASP A 185 -9.68 11.45 -6.48
N SER A 186 -10.68 10.72 -5.97
CA SER A 186 -10.44 9.47 -5.23
C SER A 186 -9.69 8.43 -6.08
N HIS A 187 -9.99 8.33 -7.38
CA HIS A 187 -9.31 7.41 -8.29
C HIS A 187 -7.82 7.72 -8.49
N THR A 188 -7.45 8.98 -8.57
CA THR A 188 -6.04 9.40 -8.74
C THR A 188 -5.30 9.38 -7.40
N ARG A 189 -6.01 9.72 -6.31
CA ARG A 189 -5.47 9.78 -4.95
C ARG A 189 -5.24 8.40 -4.34
N LEU A 190 -6.15 7.46 -4.59
CA LEU A 190 -6.12 6.12 -3.99
C LEU A 190 -5.64 5.03 -4.97
N GLY A 191 -5.72 5.28 -6.28
CA GLY A 191 -5.60 4.23 -7.28
C GLY A 191 -6.83 3.31 -7.30
N VAL A 192 -7.13 2.71 -8.46
CA VAL A 192 -8.33 1.89 -8.64
C VAL A 192 -8.21 0.56 -7.91
N GLU A 193 -7.15 -0.20 -8.18
CA GLU A 193 -7.05 -1.60 -7.76
C GLU A 193 -6.68 -1.78 -6.28
N ALA A 194 -5.64 -1.10 -5.81
CA ALA A 194 -5.17 -1.26 -4.42
C ALA A 194 -5.95 -0.39 -3.43
N GLY A 195 -6.45 0.76 -3.86
CA GLY A 195 -7.11 1.73 -3.01
C GLY A 195 -8.63 1.61 -3.07
N LEU A 196 -9.21 2.03 -4.19
CA LEU A 196 -10.66 2.15 -4.28
C LEU A 196 -11.36 0.78 -4.20
N ASN A 197 -10.87 -0.24 -4.91
CA ASN A 197 -11.44 -1.59 -4.87
C ASN A 197 -11.27 -2.22 -3.48
N GLY A 198 -10.17 -1.96 -2.77
CA GLY A 198 -9.97 -2.40 -1.39
C GLY A 198 -11.00 -1.78 -0.44
N MET A 199 -11.23 -0.47 -0.57
CA MET A 199 -12.24 0.25 0.22
C MET A 199 -13.65 -0.27 -0.09
N LEU A 200 -14.00 -0.45 -1.37
CA LEU A 200 -15.31 -0.96 -1.77
C LEU A 200 -15.52 -2.42 -1.33
N SER A 201 -14.50 -3.26 -1.41
CA SER A 201 -14.60 -4.68 -1.00
C SER A 201 -14.73 -4.85 0.50
N SER A 202 -14.31 -3.86 1.30
CA SER A 202 -14.49 -3.85 2.75
C SER A 202 -15.89 -3.40 3.21
N LEU A 203 -16.70 -2.84 2.30
CA LEU A 203 -18.06 -2.41 2.59
C LEU A 203 -18.99 -3.62 2.63
N HIS A 204 -19.32 -4.05 3.85
CA HIS A 204 -20.19 -5.19 4.13
C HIS A 204 -21.64 -5.03 3.62
N PHE A 205 -22.00 -3.87 3.08
CA PHE A 205 -23.34 -3.50 2.60
C PHE A 205 -23.59 -3.78 1.10
N LEU A 206 -22.53 -4.09 0.33
CA LEU A 206 -22.61 -4.27 -1.13
C LEU A 206 -23.03 -5.68 -1.59
N LEU A 207 -23.11 -6.66 -0.68
CA LEU A 207 -23.58 -8.02 -0.95
C LEU A 207 -25.00 -8.22 -0.42
#